data_AF-A0A954U8P4-F1
#
_entry.id   AF-A0A954U8P4-F1
#
_cell.length_a   1.000
_cell.length_b   1.000
_cell.length_c   1.000
_cell.angle_alpha   90.00
_cell.angle_beta   90.00
_cell.angle_gamma   90.00
#
_symmetry.space_group_name_H-M   'P 1'
#
loop_
_entity.id
_entity.type
_entity.pdbx_description
1 polymer ?
#
loop_
_entity_poly.entity_id
_entity_poly.type
_entity_poly.pdbx_seq_one_letter_code
_entity_poly.pdbx_strand_id
1 'polypeptide(L)'
;RTLDEQIGEIEQRRKQSLVEMQQAAIELSVAIASRLLHETIVADELALENIVAEILQPLDSSQAVMLRLHPTDITLLTRRLEGKPPPWQDYNTFQLVGDKTLQRGECRLDSGDIGIVSQIEMQLTEIRQQLLEALDHAQIERRRPQTGDRTLRRFPDRRETA
;
A
#
# COMPACT_ATOMS: atom_id res chain seq x y z
N ARG A 1 -12.28 45.62 0.24
CA ARG A 1 -12.44 44.16 0.39
C ARG A 1 -13.66 43.92 1.23
N THR A 2 -14.66 43.22 0.70
CA THR A 2 -15.89 42.91 1.43
C THR A 2 -15.61 41.80 2.45
N LEU A 3 -16.39 41.76 3.53
CA LEU A 3 -16.28 40.74 4.59
C LEU A 3 -16.35 39.31 4.01
N ASP A 4 -17.14 39.12 2.96
CA ASP A 4 -17.28 37.85 2.25
C ASP A 4 -15.98 37.40 1.55
N GLU A 5 -15.22 38.34 0.97
CA GLU A 5 -13.92 38.03 0.36
C GLU A 5 -12.91 37.56 1.42
N GLN A 6 -12.92 38.18 2.60
CA GLN A 6 -12.02 37.81 3.70
C GLN A 6 -12.37 36.45 4.30
N ILE A 7 -13.67 36.13 4.46
CA ILE A 7 -14.12 34.82 4.91
C ILE A 7 -13.74 33.74 3.90
N GLY A 8 -13.93 34.00 2.61
CA GLY A 8 -13.51 33.10 1.53
C GLY A 8 -12.01 32.80 1.54
N GLU A 9 -11.17 33.83 1.72
CA GLU A 9 -9.71 33.65 1.82
C GLU A 9 -9.31 32.78 3.04
N ILE A 10 -9.95 32.96 4.20
CA ILE A 10 -9.69 32.16 5.42
C ILE A 10 -10.11 30.70 5.21
N GLU A 11 -11.28 30.45 4.63
CA GLU A 11 -11.73 29.10 4.34
C GLU A 11 -10.81 28.38 3.35
N GLN A 12 -10.35 29.09 2.32
CA GLN A 12 -9.40 28.56 1.35
C GLN A 12 -8.08 28.16 2.01
N ARG A 13 -7.52 29.04 2.86
CA ARG A 13 -6.27 28.75 3.60
C ARG A 13 -6.44 27.57 4.54
N ARG A 14 -7.58 27.48 5.25
CA ARG A 14 -7.86 26.36 6.14
C ARG A 14 -7.95 25.05 5.37
N LYS A 15 -8.64 25.03 4.22
CA LYS A 15 -8.74 23.84 3.35
C LYS A 15 -7.35 23.42 2.86
N GLN A 16 -6.55 24.37 2.38
CA GLN A 16 -5.20 24.10 1.91
C GLN A 16 -4.31 23.51 3.01
N SER A 17 -4.32 24.11 4.20
CA SER A 17 -3.54 23.63 5.34
C SER A 17 -3.94 22.22 5.78
N LEU A 18 -5.24 21.88 5.73
CA LEU A 18 -5.70 20.52 6.00
C LEU A 18 -5.17 19.50 4.99
N VAL A 19 -5.14 19.84 3.70
CA VAL A 19 -4.60 18.95 2.66
C VAL A 19 -3.11 18.70 2.90
N GLU A 20 -2.34 19.75 3.16
CA GLU A 20 -0.90 19.66 3.43
C GLU A 20 -0.62 18.80 4.67
N MET A 21 -1.39 18.97 5.75
CA MET A 21 -1.26 18.14 6.95
C MET A 21 -1.59 16.67 6.69
N GLN A 22 -2.62 16.38 5.88
CA GLN A 22 -2.98 15.01 5.52
C GLN A 22 -1.89 14.33 4.69
N GLN A 23 -1.33 15.04 3.71
CA GLN A 23 -0.19 14.54 2.93
C GLN A 23 1.04 14.31 3.82
N ALA A 24 1.39 15.27 4.66
CA ALA A 24 2.52 15.14 5.59
C ALA A 24 2.35 13.97 6.56
N ALA A 25 1.14 13.69 7.01
CA ALA A 25 0.86 12.53 7.87
C ALA A 25 1.09 11.20 7.15
N ILE A 26 0.70 11.08 5.88
CA ILE A 26 0.96 9.89 5.06
C ILE A 26 2.47 9.71 4.88
N GLU A 27 3.19 10.77 4.47
CA GLU A 27 4.65 10.71 4.27
C GLU A 27 5.40 10.31 5.54
N LEU A 28 5.03 10.90 6.69
CA LEU A 28 5.62 10.54 7.97
C LEU A 28 5.36 9.08 8.33
N SER A 29 4.14 8.59 8.09
CA SER A 29 3.77 7.19 8.38
C SER A 29 4.60 6.22 7.54
N VAL A 30 4.76 6.50 6.25
CA VAL A 30 5.57 5.68 5.33
C VAL A 30 7.05 5.71 5.75
N ALA A 31 7.57 6.87 6.13
CA ALA A 31 8.95 7.00 6.61
C ALA A 31 9.20 6.19 7.89
N ILE A 32 8.26 6.22 8.85
CA ILE A 32 8.33 5.42 10.07
C ILE A 32 8.28 3.93 9.74
N ALA A 33 7.32 3.50 8.90
CA ALA A 33 7.19 2.11 8.49
C ALA A 33 8.47 1.60 7.79
N SER A 34 9.03 2.38 6.87
CA SER A 34 10.28 2.08 6.17
C SER A 34 11.43 1.87 7.15
N ARG A 35 11.56 2.76 8.14
CA ARG A 35 12.59 2.67 9.17
C ARG A 35 12.44 1.41 10.03
N LEU A 36 11.24 1.13 10.53
CA LEU A 36 10.98 -0.07 11.35
C LEU A 36 11.24 -1.36 10.56
N LEU A 37 10.85 -1.39 9.28
CA LEU A 37 11.13 -2.53 8.42
C LEU A 37 12.63 -2.71 8.19
N HIS A 38 13.38 -1.64 7.98
CA HIS A 38 14.83 -1.73 7.87
C HIS A 38 15.47 -2.27 9.17
N GLU A 39 15.05 -1.76 10.33
CA GLU A 39 15.54 -2.21 11.64
C GLU A 39 15.23 -3.70 11.87
N THR A 40 14.02 -4.17 11.51
CA THR A 40 13.64 -5.60 11.65
C THR A 40 14.36 -6.52 10.67
N ILE A 41 14.64 -6.06 9.44
CA ILE A 41 15.50 -6.78 8.49
C ILE A 41 16.89 -6.91 9.08
N VAL A 42 17.51 -5.80 9.51
CA VAL A 42 18.87 -5.80 10.08
C VAL A 42 18.95 -6.69 11.32
N ALA A 43 17.92 -6.72 12.16
CA ALA A 43 17.86 -7.53 13.38
C ALA A 43 17.58 -9.04 13.13
N ASP A 44 17.43 -9.49 11.88
CA ASP A 44 17.02 -10.86 11.55
C ASP A 44 15.68 -11.25 12.20
N GLU A 45 14.75 -10.30 12.34
CA GLU A 45 13.42 -10.49 12.95
C GLU A 45 12.30 -10.62 11.92
N LEU A 46 12.56 -10.23 10.66
CA LEU A 46 11.59 -10.35 9.58
C LEU A 46 11.17 -11.81 9.37
N ALA A 47 9.87 -12.12 9.43
CA ALA A 47 9.32 -13.47 9.23
C ALA A 47 9.31 -13.89 7.75
N LEU A 48 10.50 -14.10 7.18
CA LEU A 48 10.69 -14.41 5.76
C LEU A 48 9.94 -15.68 5.31
N GLU A 49 9.78 -16.66 6.20
CA GLU A 49 8.99 -17.86 5.94
C GLU A 49 7.53 -17.56 5.58
N ASN A 50 6.92 -16.53 6.19
CA ASN A 50 5.55 -16.13 5.91
C ASN A 50 5.46 -15.41 4.57
N ILE A 51 6.42 -14.53 4.28
CA ILE A 51 6.49 -13.81 3.00
C ILE A 51 6.63 -14.81 1.85
N VAL A 52 7.50 -15.81 2.00
CA VAL A 52 7.66 -16.86 0.99
C VAL A 52 6.38 -17.66 0.83
N ALA A 53 5.70 -18.03 1.92
CA ALA A 53 4.42 -18.74 1.85
C ALA A 53 3.35 -17.93 1.09
N GLU A 54 3.25 -16.63 1.36
CA GLU A 54 2.31 -15.73 0.68
C GLU A 54 2.58 -15.61 -0.82
N ILE A 55 3.86 -15.52 -1.22
CA ILE A 55 4.26 -15.43 -2.64
C ILE A 55 4.02 -16.76 -3.37
N LEU A 56 4.16 -17.90 -2.68
CA LEU A 56 3.91 -19.22 -3.24
C LEU A 56 2.42 -19.55 -3.31
N GLN A 57 1.57 -19.01 -2.43
CA GLN A 57 0.14 -19.33 -2.37
C GLN A 57 -0.61 -19.23 -3.72
N PRO A 58 -0.38 -18.21 -4.58
CA PRO A 58 -1.07 -18.12 -5.87
C PRO A 58 -0.50 -19.00 -7.00
N LEU A 59 0.63 -19.68 -6.78
CA LEU A 59 1.30 -20.45 -7.84
C LEU A 59 0.83 -21.91 -7.89
N ASP A 60 0.91 -22.50 -9.08
CA ASP A 60 0.65 -23.93 -9.25
C ASP A 60 1.88 -24.76 -8.84
N SER A 61 1.67 -25.66 -7.87
CA SER A 61 2.65 -26.65 -7.39
C SER A 61 3.26 -27.55 -8.48
N SER A 62 2.62 -27.64 -9.65
CA SER A 62 3.12 -28.43 -10.79
C SER A 62 4.26 -27.76 -11.55
N GLN A 63 4.43 -26.44 -11.38
CA GLN A 63 5.45 -25.67 -12.10
C GLN A 63 6.82 -25.74 -11.42
N ALA A 64 7.88 -25.58 -12.23
CA ALA A 64 9.22 -25.42 -11.72
C ALA A 64 9.41 -23.99 -11.18
N VAL A 65 9.67 -23.88 -9.88
CA VAL A 65 9.80 -22.60 -9.18
C VAL A 65 11.24 -22.43 -8.69
N MET A 66 11.81 -21.26 -8.97
CA MET A 66 13.11 -20.83 -8.47
C MET A 66 12.94 -19.58 -7.62
N LEU A 67 13.25 -19.69 -6.33
CA LEU A 67 13.28 -18.56 -5.41
C LEU A 67 14.72 -18.11 -5.18
N ARG A 68 15.03 -16.88 -5.58
CA ARG A 68 16.29 -16.19 -5.30
C ARG A 68 16.14 -15.30 -4.08
N LEU A 69 17.11 -15.41 -3.18
CA LEU A 69 17.20 -14.64 -1.94
C LEU A 69 18.64 -14.22 -1.69
N HIS A 70 18.84 -13.22 -0.85
CA HIS A 70 20.18 -12.94 -0.35
C HIS A 70 20.73 -14.16 0.44
N PRO A 71 22.02 -14.53 0.30
CA PRO A 71 22.56 -15.74 0.96
C PRO A 71 22.44 -15.75 2.50
N THR A 72 22.51 -14.58 3.14
CA THR A 72 22.26 -14.45 4.59
C THR A 72 20.83 -14.83 4.95
N ASP A 73 19.88 -14.44 4.12
CA ASP A 73 18.46 -14.66 4.35
C ASP A 73 18.10 -16.12 4.11
N ILE A 74 18.76 -16.79 3.16
CA ILE A 74 18.69 -18.25 3.00
C ILE A 74 19.14 -18.95 4.28
N THR A 75 20.27 -18.53 4.84
CA THR A 75 20.81 -19.15 6.06
C THR A 75 19.84 -18.98 7.23
N LEU A 76 19.27 -17.79 7.38
CA LEU A 76 18.25 -17.49 8.38
C LEU A 76 16.99 -18.34 8.18
N LEU A 77 16.49 -18.42 6.95
CA LEU A 77 15.30 -19.18 6.58
C LEU A 77 15.50 -20.68 6.83
N THR A 78 16.63 -21.25 6.41
CA THR A 78 16.98 -22.65 6.66
C THR A 78 16.98 -22.93 8.16
N ARG A 79 17.65 -22.09 8.96
CA ARG A 79 17.70 -22.24 10.43
C ARG A 79 16.32 -22.20 11.08
N ARG A 80 15.43 -21.33 10.62
CA ARG A 80 14.07 -21.20 11.18
C ARG A 80 13.13 -22.33 10.79
N LEU A 81 13.36 -22.92 9.63
CA LEU A 81 12.63 -24.07 9.12
C LEU A 81 13.18 -25.40 9.63
N GLU A 82 14.29 -25.41 10.39
CA GLU A 82 14.79 -26.63 11.04
C GLU A 82 13.68 -27.27 11.90
N GLY A 83 13.30 -28.49 11.54
CA GLY A 83 12.25 -29.25 12.23
C GLY A 83 10.81 -28.86 11.85
N LYS A 84 10.61 -27.98 10.87
CA LYS A 84 9.30 -27.61 10.34
C LYS A 84 9.20 -27.95 8.84
N PRO A 85 8.02 -28.30 8.34
CA PRO A 85 7.81 -28.42 6.90
C PRO A 85 8.06 -27.04 6.24
N PRO A 86 8.88 -26.97 5.18
CA PRO A 86 9.05 -25.73 4.44
C PRO A 86 7.75 -25.37 3.71
N PRO A 87 7.48 -24.07 3.46
CA PRO A 87 6.25 -23.65 2.77
C PRO A 87 6.15 -24.15 1.32
N TRP A 88 7.27 -24.57 0.72
CA TRP A 88 7.34 -25.16 -0.62
C TRP A 88 7.33 -26.69 -0.62
N GLN A 89 6.94 -27.35 0.48
CA GLN A 89 6.96 -28.83 0.58
C GLN A 89 6.14 -29.55 -0.51
N ASP A 90 5.06 -28.92 -0.98
CA ASP A 90 4.11 -29.52 -1.93
C ASP A 90 4.53 -29.27 -3.39
N TYR A 91 5.63 -28.56 -3.63
CA TYR A 91 6.14 -28.27 -4.97
C TYR A 91 7.04 -29.39 -5.47
N ASN A 92 6.72 -29.94 -6.64
CA ASN A 92 7.51 -31.02 -7.24
C ASN A 92 8.91 -30.57 -7.65
N THR A 93 9.07 -29.31 -8.07
CA THR A 93 10.36 -28.76 -8.53
C THR A 93 10.54 -27.36 -7.95
N PHE A 94 11.18 -27.29 -6.77
CA PHE A 94 11.51 -26.03 -6.11
C PHE A 94 13.02 -25.90 -5.92
N GLN A 95 13.58 -24.73 -6.26
CA GLN A 95 14.98 -24.41 -6.05
C GLN A 95 15.15 -23.11 -5.27
N LEU A 96 15.90 -23.17 -4.18
CA LEU A 96 16.33 -22.01 -3.42
C LEU A 96 17.75 -21.62 -3.84
N VAL A 97 17.94 -20.40 -4.36
CA VAL A 97 19.20 -19.94 -4.94
C VAL A 97 19.67 -18.66 -4.26
N GLY A 98 20.93 -18.64 -3.83
CA GLY A 98 21.54 -17.44 -3.26
C GLY A 98 21.93 -16.45 -4.35
N ASP A 99 21.48 -15.21 -4.22
CA ASP A 99 21.81 -14.10 -5.11
C ASP A 99 22.30 -12.91 -4.29
N LYS A 100 23.59 -12.57 -4.43
CA LYS A 100 24.22 -11.45 -3.72
C LYS A 100 23.85 -10.08 -4.30
N THR A 101 23.19 -10.05 -5.46
CA THR A 101 22.72 -8.79 -6.07
C THR A 101 21.44 -8.28 -5.42
N LEU A 102 20.68 -9.17 -4.76
CA LEU A 102 19.49 -8.83 -3.99
C LEU A 102 19.87 -8.23 -2.63
N GLN A 103 19.13 -7.22 -2.18
CA GLN A 103 19.24 -6.72 -0.82
C GLN A 103 18.62 -7.71 0.18
N ARG A 104 18.97 -7.56 1.45
CA ARG A 104 18.33 -8.34 2.51
C ARG A 104 16.84 -8.00 2.62
N GLY A 105 16.00 -9.00 2.80
CA GLY A 105 14.55 -8.88 2.80
C GLY A 105 13.92 -8.84 1.40
N GLU A 106 14.72 -8.83 0.33
CA GLU A 106 14.22 -8.97 -1.04
C GLU A 106 14.19 -10.43 -1.46
N CYS A 107 13.17 -10.77 -2.25
CA CYS A 107 13.10 -12.07 -2.88
C CYS A 107 12.63 -11.96 -4.32
N ARG A 108 13.16 -12.83 -5.17
CA ARG A 108 12.75 -12.95 -6.56
C ARG A 108 12.34 -14.37 -6.84
N LEU A 109 11.12 -14.54 -7.33
CA LEU A 109 10.57 -15.81 -7.72
C LEU A 109 10.47 -15.86 -9.24
N ASP A 110 11.07 -16.88 -9.86
CA ASP A 110 10.88 -17.19 -11.27
C ASP A 110 10.11 -18.52 -11.38
N SER A 111 8.98 -18.53 -12.09
CA SER A 111 8.18 -19.72 -12.41
C SER A 111 7.80 -19.72 -13.90
N GLY A 112 8.39 -20.61 -14.69
CA GLY A 112 8.21 -20.63 -16.15
C GLY A 112 8.55 -19.28 -16.78
N ASP A 113 7.56 -18.64 -17.41
CA ASP A 113 7.69 -17.32 -18.06
C ASP A 113 7.41 -16.13 -17.12
N ILE A 114 7.08 -16.39 -15.85
CA ILE A 114 6.67 -15.36 -14.88
C ILE A 114 7.81 -15.12 -13.87
N GLY A 115 8.35 -13.91 -13.86
CA GLY A 115 9.27 -13.43 -12.82
C GLY A 115 8.59 -12.44 -11.90
N ILE A 116 8.45 -12.78 -10.62
CA ILE A 116 7.91 -11.91 -9.56
C ILE A 116 9.08 -11.44 -8.70
N VAL A 117 9.22 -10.13 -8.52
CA VAL A 117 10.15 -9.56 -7.56
C VAL A 117 9.33 -9.00 -6.41
N SER A 118 9.53 -9.50 -5.20
CA SER A 118 8.97 -8.92 -3.99
C SER A 118 10.05 -8.11 -3.29
N GLN A 119 9.87 -6.80 -3.34
CA GLN A 119 10.70 -5.82 -2.65
C GLN A 119 9.80 -5.08 -1.67
N ILE A 120 10.11 -5.19 -0.37
CA ILE A 120 9.33 -4.55 0.70
C ILE A 120 9.21 -3.03 0.46
N GLU A 121 10.27 -2.40 -0.08
CA GLU A 121 10.24 -0.98 -0.44
C GLU A 121 9.25 -0.65 -1.57
N MET A 122 9.08 -1.57 -2.53
CA MET A 122 8.09 -1.43 -3.60
C MET A 122 6.68 -1.51 -3.03
N GLN A 123 6.42 -2.45 -2.12
CA GLN A 123 5.13 -2.56 -1.43
C GLN A 123 4.80 -1.30 -0.62
N LEU A 124 5.76 -0.73 0.11
CA LEU A 124 5.57 0.54 0.82
C LEU A 124 5.27 1.70 -0.14
N THR A 125 5.92 1.71 -1.30
CA THR A 125 5.68 2.71 -2.34
C THR A 125 4.27 2.61 -2.91
N GLU A 126 3.79 1.39 -3.15
CA GLU A 126 2.41 1.13 -3.59
C GLU A 126 1.39 1.56 -2.54
N ILE A 127 1.61 1.21 -1.27
CA ILE A 127 0.73 1.63 -0.15
C ILE A 127 0.69 3.16 -0.07
N ARG A 128 1.84 3.83 -0.16
CA ARG A 128 1.92 5.30 -0.19
C ARG A 128 1.07 5.88 -1.31
N GLN A 129 1.21 5.34 -2.52
CA GLN A 129 0.48 5.80 -3.68
C GLN A 129 -1.04 5.62 -3.52
N GLN A 130 -1.48 4.45 -3.05
CA GLN A 130 -2.89 4.16 -2.78
C GLN A 130 -3.49 5.10 -1.72
N LEU A 131 -2.74 5.39 -0.66
CA LEU A 131 -3.18 6.31 0.39
C LEU A 131 -3.33 7.75 -0.12
N LEU A 132 -2.42 8.21 -0.98
CA LEU A 132 -2.49 9.53 -1.61
C LEU A 132 -3.67 9.62 -2.60
N GLU A 133 -3.90 8.59 -3.40
CA GLU A 133 -5.04 8.51 -4.33
C GLU A 133 -6.38 8.50 -3.58
N ALA A 134 -6.48 7.71 -2.51
CA ALA A 134 -7.67 7.69 -1.66
C ALA A 134 -7.93 9.06 -1.02
N LEU A 135 -6.87 9.77 -0.63
CA LEU A 135 -6.98 11.13 -0.11
C LEU A 135 -7.52 12.10 -1.16
N ASP A 136 -7.04 12.03 -2.39
CA ASP A 136 -7.52 12.87 -3.51
C ASP A 136 -8.99 12.59 -3.83
N HIS A 137 -9.39 11.32 -3.91
CA HIS A 137 -10.80 10.94 -4.12
C HIS A 137 -11.73 11.47 -3.03
N ALA A 138 -11.34 11.35 -1.76
CA ALA A 138 -12.11 11.87 -0.64
C ALA A 138 -12.25 13.41 -0.69
N GLN A 139 -11.26 14.12 -1.21
CA GLN A 139 -11.33 15.57 -1.40
C GLN A 139 -12.25 15.96 -2.57
N ILE A 140 -12.21 15.22 -3.68
CA ILE A 140 -13.09 15.45 -4.84
C ILE A 140 -14.56 15.26 -4.46
N GLU A 141 -14.88 14.22 -3.70
CA GLU A 141 -16.24 13.94 -3.25
C GLU A 141 -16.80 15.05 -2.34
N ARG A 142 -15.97 15.62 -1.44
CA ARG A 142 -16.33 16.79 -0.62
C ARG A 142 -16.53 18.08 -1.42
N ARG A 143 -15.90 18.21 -2.59
CA ARG A 143 -16.01 19.40 -3.45
C ARG A 143 -17.25 19.37 -4.35
N ARG A 144 -17.90 18.22 -4.56
CA ARG A 144 -19.15 18.16 -5.32
C ARG A 144 -20.22 18.95 -4.55
N PRO A 145 -20.74 20.06 -5.11
CA PRO A 145 -21.84 20.77 -4.47
C PRO A 145 -23.03 19.81 -4.39
N GLN A 146 -23.70 19.76 -3.23
CA GLN A 146 -25.01 19.11 -3.03
C GLN A 146 -26.06 19.81 -3.91
N THR A 147 -25.95 19.65 -5.23
CA THR A 147 -26.84 20.24 -6.22
C THR A 147 -27.89 19.19 -6.52
N GLY A 148 -28.76 18.94 -5.54
CA GLY A 148 -29.75 17.87 -5.63
C GLY A 148 -31.04 18.07 -4.86
N ASP A 149 -31.06 18.87 -3.78
CA ASP A 149 -32.24 18.85 -2.88
C ASP A 149 -32.84 20.22 -2.55
N ARG A 150 -32.77 21.16 -3.49
CA ARG A 150 -33.63 22.36 -3.45
C ARG A 150 -34.46 22.44 -4.72
N THR A 151 -35.34 21.45 -4.89
CA THR A 151 -36.59 21.72 -5.60
C THR A 151 -37.35 22.73 -4.75
N LEU A 152 -37.16 24.01 -5.07
CA LEU A 152 -38.05 25.09 -4.64
C LEU A 152 -39.45 24.71 -5.16
N ARG A 153 -40.25 24.04 -4.31
CA ARG A 153 -41.69 23.96 -4.51
C ARG A 153 -42.19 25.38 -4.54
N ARG A 154 -42.38 25.92 -5.75
CA ARG A 154 -43.17 27.12 -5.98
C ARG A 154 -44.55 26.83 -5.41
N PHE A 155 -44.84 27.41 -4.25
CA PHE A 155 -46.21 27.52 -3.78
C PHE A 155 -47.01 28.23 -4.87
N PRO A 156 -48.11 27.65 -5.37
CA PRO A 156 -48.96 28.37 -6.29
C PRO A 156 -49.58 29.57 -5.57
N ASP A 157 -49.54 30.68 -6.28
CA ASP A 157 -49.98 32.01 -5.87
C ASP A 157 -51.44 31.97 -5.40
N ARG A 158 -51.69 32.40 -4.17
CA ARG A 158 -53.03 32.45 -3.58
C ARG A 158 -53.66 33.79 -3.89
N ARG A 159 -53.93 34.07 -5.17
CA ARG A 159 -54.71 35.22 -5.61
C ARG A 159 -55.48 34.92 -6.89
N GLU A 160 -56.77 34.66 -6.71
CA GLU A 160 -57.94 34.96 -7.55
C GLU A 160 -59.09 34.13 -6.97
N THR A 161 -60.30 34.60 -6.62
CA THR A 161 -60.97 35.90 -6.67
C THR A 161 -62.31 35.71 -5.95
N ALA A 162 -62.84 36.78 -5.35
CA ALA A 162 -64.25 37.10 -5.10
C ALA A 162 -65.15 36.09 -4.34
#